data_AF-A0A7C3MV49-F1
#
_entry.id   AF-A0A7C3MV49-F1
#
_cell.length_a   1.000
_cell.length_b   1.000
_cell.length_c   1.000
_cell.angle_alpha   90.00
_cell.angle_beta   90.00
_cell.angle_gamma   90.00
#
_symmetry.space_group_name_H-M   'P 1'
#
loop_
_entity.id
_entity.type
_entity.pdbx_description
1 polymer ?
#
loop_
_entity_poly.entity_id
_entity_poly.type
_entity_poly.pdbx_seq_one_letter_code
_entity_poly.pdbx_strand_id
1 'polypeptide(L)'
;MVQQQDQAAYSAPPSPYIPPGPGIYRLVIVLPQKCTIQIGSLGSFILESGIYLYTGSAMGGLRGRVLRHLCADKRPRWHIDYLLSVARVVEVHLLPTRWRQECAWAMHAISSPGATVPVPRFGSSDCRCPAHLIRCGDQYPPPPVGWARLRVDSPLPPATEGPVAAAP
;
A
#
# COMPACT_ATOMS: atom_id res chain seq x y z
N MET A 1 20.21 -24.36 46.41
CA MET A 1 18.95 -24.90 45.84
C MET A 1 17.89 -23.82 46.03
N VAL A 2 17.18 -23.25 45.06
CA VAL A 2 17.12 -23.35 43.60
C VAL A 2 16.73 -21.93 43.14
N GLN A 3 17.43 -21.40 42.14
CA GLN A 3 16.93 -20.27 41.35
C GLN A 3 15.77 -20.78 40.51
N GLN A 4 14.64 -20.09 40.48
CA GLN A 4 13.81 -20.11 39.27
C GLN A 4 13.08 -18.79 39.10
N GLN A 5 13.58 -18.07 38.09
CA GLN A 5 13.04 -16.85 37.55
C GLN A 5 11.73 -17.17 36.81
N ASP A 6 10.71 -16.37 37.06
CA ASP A 6 9.48 -16.34 36.29
C ASP A 6 9.79 -15.75 34.90
N GLN A 7 9.97 -16.64 33.92
CA GLN A 7 10.19 -16.28 32.53
C GLN A 7 8.84 -16.17 31.85
N ALA A 8 8.22 -14.98 31.94
CA ALA A 8 7.05 -14.64 31.14
C ALA A 8 7.42 -14.79 29.66
N ALA A 9 6.80 -15.77 29.01
CA ALA A 9 6.99 -16.07 27.61
C ALA A 9 6.68 -14.83 26.76
N TYR A 10 7.73 -14.24 26.17
CA TYR A 10 7.58 -13.30 25.06
C TYR A 10 6.89 -14.04 23.92
N SER A 11 5.56 -13.93 23.85
CA SER A 11 4.79 -14.41 22.72
C SER A 11 5.10 -13.47 21.55
N ALA A 12 5.73 -14.00 20.51
CA ALA A 12 5.92 -13.28 19.26
C ALA A 12 4.58 -12.63 18.84
N PRO A 13 4.58 -11.38 18.33
CA PRO A 13 3.35 -10.75 17.87
C PRO A 13 2.64 -11.70 16.88
N PRO A 14 1.30 -11.82 16.93
CA PRO A 14 0.58 -12.69 16.02
C PRO A 14 1.00 -12.32 14.60
N SER A 15 1.46 -13.33 13.85
CA SER A 15 1.77 -13.19 12.43
C SER A 15 0.68 -12.36 11.77
N PRO A 16 1.01 -11.35 10.94
CA PRO A 16 0.04 -10.46 10.33
C PRO A 16 -1.13 -11.26 9.72
N TYR A 17 -2.32 -11.19 10.35
CA TYR A 17 -3.48 -11.97 9.92
C TYR A 17 -4.08 -11.36 8.66
N ILE A 18 -3.97 -12.08 7.54
CA ILE A 18 -4.67 -11.75 6.29
C ILE A 18 -5.87 -12.68 6.16
N PRO A 19 -7.11 -12.15 6.13
CA PRO A 19 -8.30 -12.96 6.02
C PRO A 19 -8.25 -13.89 4.80
N PRO A 20 -8.62 -15.18 4.94
CA PRO A 20 -8.80 -16.04 3.79
C PRO A 20 -10.01 -15.59 2.97
N GLY A 21 -10.02 -15.94 1.67
CA GLY A 21 -11.14 -15.63 0.78
C GLY A 21 -11.03 -14.28 0.04
N PRO A 22 -12.06 -13.92 -0.74
CA PRO A 22 -12.01 -12.78 -1.63
C PRO A 22 -12.09 -11.45 -0.88
N GLY A 23 -11.60 -10.39 -1.53
CA GLY A 23 -11.73 -9.05 -1.00
C GLY A 23 -11.01 -8.00 -1.81
N ILE A 24 -10.97 -6.80 -1.25
CA ILE A 24 -10.25 -5.65 -1.78
C ILE A 24 -9.10 -5.37 -0.83
N TYR A 25 -7.96 -4.99 -1.40
CA TYR A 25 -6.81 -4.56 -0.63
C TYR A 25 -6.35 -3.20 -1.13
N ARG A 26 -5.71 -2.45 -0.23
CA ARG A 26 -4.99 -1.24 -0.56
C ARG A 26 -3.59 -1.32 0.02
N LEU A 27 -2.59 -1.23 -0.84
CA LEU A 27 -1.20 -1.13 -0.40
C LEU A 27 -0.92 0.34 -0.08
N VAL A 28 -0.34 0.59 1.09
CA VAL A 28 0.28 1.86 1.45
C VAL A 28 1.77 1.71 1.17
N ILE A 29 2.26 2.51 0.23
CA ILE A 29 3.58 2.36 -0.36
C ILE A 29 4.37 3.64 -0.10
N VAL A 30 5.61 3.48 0.34
CA VAL A 30 6.54 4.61 0.49
C VAL A 30 7.59 4.52 -0.61
N LEU A 31 7.65 5.58 -1.42
CA LEU A 31 8.75 5.85 -2.33
C LEU A 31 9.70 6.84 -1.66
N PRO A 32 10.90 6.43 -1.23
CA PRO A 32 11.77 7.27 -0.41
C PRO A 32 12.35 8.46 -1.17
N GLN A 33 12.53 8.34 -2.49
CA GLN A 33 13.18 9.36 -3.32
C GLN A 33 12.51 9.44 -4.69
N LYS A 34 12.52 10.64 -5.27
CA LYS A 34 12.08 10.85 -6.64
C LYS A 34 12.89 9.98 -7.59
N CYS A 35 12.24 9.29 -8.52
CA CYS A 35 12.92 8.45 -9.49
C CYS A 35 12.18 8.38 -10.83
N THR A 36 12.92 8.05 -11.89
CA THR A 36 12.34 7.66 -13.18
C THR A 36 12.23 6.14 -13.24
N ILE A 37 11.07 5.63 -13.63
CA ILE A 37 10.80 4.19 -13.74
C ILE A 37 10.16 3.83 -15.08
N GLN A 38 10.54 2.67 -15.63
CA GLN A 38 9.86 2.02 -16.75
C GLN A 38 8.80 1.04 -16.21
N ILE A 39 7.53 1.23 -16.57
CA ILE A 39 6.40 0.42 -16.07
C ILE A 39 5.81 -0.37 -17.23
N GLY A 40 6.44 -1.50 -17.58
CA GLY A 40 5.96 -2.40 -18.62
C GLY A 40 5.49 -1.67 -19.89
N SER A 41 4.26 -1.96 -20.32
CA SER A 41 3.65 -1.32 -21.50
C SER A 41 3.13 0.10 -21.30
N LEU A 42 3.13 0.63 -20.06
CA LEU A 42 2.73 2.02 -19.81
C LEU A 42 3.82 3.03 -20.20
N GLY A 43 5.08 2.59 -20.26
CA GLY A 43 6.22 3.44 -20.60
C GLY A 43 6.94 4.02 -19.39
N SER A 44 7.60 5.16 -19.60
CA SER A 44 8.48 5.83 -18.64
C SER A 44 7.78 6.95 -17.87
N PHE A 45 7.94 6.99 -16.55
CA PHE A 45 7.35 8.03 -15.71
C PHE A 45 8.34 8.52 -14.67
N ILE A 46 8.23 9.80 -14.32
CA ILE A 46 8.89 10.39 -13.16
C ILE A 46 7.92 10.29 -11.98
N LEU A 47 8.35 9.66 -10.91
CA LEU A 47 7.60 9.54 -9.67
C LEU A 47 8.25 10.40 -8.59
N GLU A 48 7.48 11.27 -7.96
CA GLU A 48 7.90 12.10 -6.83
C GLU A 48 7.94 11.26 -5.54
N SER A 49 8.89 11.52 -4.63
CA SER A 49 8.90 10.85 -3.33
C SER A 49 7.59 11.05 -2.55
N GLY A 50 7.31 10.14 -1.63
CA GLY A 50 6.16 10.22 -0.72
C GLY A 50 5.36 8.93 -0.65
N ILE A 51 4.10 9.09 -0.26
CA ILE A 51 3.16 8.00 0.02
C ILE A 51 2.23 7.79 -1.17
N TYR A 52 2.07 6.52 -1.51
CA TYR A 52 1.25 6.03 -2.60
C TYR A 52 0.24 5.03 -2.09
N LEU A 53 -0.98 5.10 -2.63
CA LEU A 53 -2.03 4.12 -2.43
C LEU A 53 -2.24 3.34 -3.72
N TYR A 54 -2.13 2.02 -3.64
CA TYR A 54 -2.53 1.14 -4.73
C TYR A 54 -3.74 0.31 -4.31
N THR A 55 -4.88 0.48 -4.98
CA THR A 55 -6.11 -0.26 -4.70
C THR A 55 -6.32 -1.39 -5.70
N GLY A 56 -6.54 -2.61 -5.21
CA GLY A 56 -6.79 -3.76 -6.08
C GLY A 56 -7.78 -4.76 -5.48
N SER A 57 -8.37 -5.59 -6.34
CA SER A 57 -9.22 -6.70 -5.93
C SER A 57 -8.44 -8.01 -5.90
N ALA A 58 -8.83 -8.90 -4.99
CA ALA A 58 -8.28 -10.23 -4.80
C ALA A 58 -9.44 -11.23 -4.74
N MET A 59 -10.24 -11.28 -5.81
CA MET A 59 -11.42 -12.16 -5.88
C MET A 59 -11.08 -13.66 -5.87
N GLY A 60 -9.82 -14.01 -6.17
CA GLY A 60 -9.29 -15.36 -5.99
C GLY A 60 -8.66 -15.62 -4.61
N GLY A 61 -8.63 -14.63 -3.71
CA GLY A 61 -8.07 -14.74 -2.36
C GLY A 61 -7.15 -13.58 -1.97
N LEU A 62 -7.48 -12.86 -0.88
CA LEU A 62 -6.68 -11.78 -0.29
C LEU A 62 -5.28 -12.26 0.10
N ARG A 63 -5.20 -13.36 0.86
CA ARG A 63 -3.92 -13.90 1.36
C ARG A 63 -2.90 -14.13 0.25
N GLY A 64 -3.28 -14.85 -0.80
CA GLY A 64 -2.37 -15.14 -1.91
C GLY A 64 -1.92 -13.88 -2.65
N ARG A 65 -2.85 -12.94 -2.90
CA ARG A 65 -2.53 -11.72 -3.64
C ARG A 65 -1.68 -10.74 -2.84
N VAL A 66 -1.97 -10.56 -1.54
CA VAL A 66 -1.19 -9.71 -0.65
C VAL A 66 0.20 -10.29 -0.45
N LEU A 67 0.34 -11.58 -0.13
CA LEU A 67 1.66 -12.20 0.05
C LEU A 67 2.51 -12.12 -1.22
N ARG A 68 1.89 -12.24 -2.42
CA ARG A 68 2.61 -11.99 -3.67
C ARG A 68 3.18 -10.58 -3.74
N HIS A 69 2.43 -9.55 -3.34
CA HIS A 69 2.91 -8.16 -3.33
C HIS A 69 4.04 -7.96 -2.33
N LEU A 70 3.98 -8.61 -1.18
CA LEU A 70 5.01 -8.52 -0.14
C LEU A 70 6.26 -9.36 -0.45
N CYS A 71 6.19 -10.33 -1.37
CA CYS A 71 7.34 -11.10 -1.80
C CYS A 71 8.31 -10.23 -2.63
N ALA A 72 9.55 -10.05 -2.17
CA ALA A 72 10.55 -9.27 -2.88
C ALA A 72 11.02 -9.97 -4.18
N ASP A 73 11.28 -11.28 -4.10
CA ASP A 73 11.75 -12.04 -5.25
C ASP A 73 10.56 -12.57 -6.08
N LYS A 74 10.26 -11.88 -7.17
CA LYS A 74 9.24 -12.28 -8.14
C LYS A 74 9.51 -11.68 -9.50
N ARG A 75 9.17 -12.43 -10.55
CA ARG A 75 9.09 -11.86 -11.90
C ARG A 75 7.93 -10.84 -11.96
N PRO A 76 8.18 -9.60 -12.42
CA PRO A 76 7.14 -8.61 -12.61
C PRO A 76 6.07 -9.11 -13.57
N ARG A 77 4.80 -9.04 -13.17
CA ARG A 77 3.64 -9.38 -14.02
C ARG A 77 2.62 -8.25 -14.07
N TRP A 78 2.55 -7.43 -13.03
CA TRP A 78 1.60 -6.33 -12.93
C TRP A 78 2.34 -5.00 -12.81
N HIS A 79 1.71 -3.90 -13.19
CA HIS A 79 2.29 -2.56 -13.08
C HIS A 79 2.83 -2.27 -11.67
N ILE A 80 2.12 -2.74 -10.64
CA ILE A 80 2.53 -2.61 -9.24
C ILE A 80 3.85 -3.33 -8.92
N ASP A 81 4.15 -4.44 -9.59
CA ASP A 81 5.41 -5.17 -9.36
C ASP A 81 6.63 -4.32 -9.76
N TYR A 82 6.50 -3.47 -10.79
CA TYR A 82 7.56 -2.53 -11.20
C TYR A 82 7.75 -1.45 -10.13
N LEU A 83 6.67 -0.82 -9.66
CA LEU A 83 6.75 0.18 -8.60
C LEU A 83 7.39 -0.39 -7.32
N LEU A 84 7.04 -1.61 -6.94
CA LEU A 84 7.57 -2.28 -5.76
C LEU A 84 9.05 -2.70 -5.89
N SER A 85 9.68 -2.52 -7.05
CA SER A 85 11.15 -2.68 -7.19
C SER A 85 11.94 -1.47 -6.68
N VAL A 86 11.29 -0.31 -6.55
CA VAL A 86 11.91 0.96 -6.10
C VAL A 86 11.22 1.58 -4.88
N ALA A 87 10.13 0.96 -4.42
CA ALA A 87 9.32 1.42 -3.30
C ALA A 87 8.94 0.25 -2.39
N ARG A 88 8.58 0.53 -1.14
CA ARG A 88 8.23 -0.50 -0.16
C ARG A 88 6.79 -0.40 0.31
N VAL A 89 6.13 -1.54 0.52
CA VAL A 89 4.83 -1.58 1.19
C VAL A 89 5.06 -1.46 2.69
N VAL A 90 4.50 -0.45 3.34
CA VAL A 90 4.62 -0.26 4.79
C VAL A 90 3.38 -0.74 5.55
N GLU A 91 2.22 -0.72 4.88
CA GLU A 91 0.95 -1.15 5.44
C GLU A 91 0.02 -1.67 4.34
N VAL A 92 -0.89 -2.57 4.70
CA VAL A 92 -1.95 -3.07 3.83
C VAL A 92 -3.29 -2.87 4.52
N HIS A 93 -4.22 -2.20 3.85
CA HIS A 93 -5.62 -2.13 4.26
C HIS A 93 -6.38 -3.27 3.58
N LEU A 94 -7.24 -3.95 4.33
CA LEU A 94 -7.92 -5.16 3.89
C LEU A 94 -9.44 -5.03 4.11
N LEU A 95 -10.21 -5.30 3.06
CA LEU A 95 -11.66 -5.41 3.10
C LEU A 95 -12.08 -6.78 2.55
N PRO A 96 -12.30 -7.79 3.42
CA PRO A 96 -12.88 -9.07 3.01
C PRO A 96 -14.28 -8.84 2.44
N THR A 97 -14.47 -9.20 1.18
CA THR A 97 -15.75 -9.01 0.50
C THR A 97 -15.80 -9.84 -0.78
N ARG A 98 -17.01 -10.26 -1.17
CA ARG A 98 -17.26 -10.92 -2.47
C ARG A 98 -17.59 -9.91 -3.59
N TRP A 99 -17.74 -8.64 -3.23
CA TRP A 99 -18.18 -7.58 -4.15
C TRP A 99 -16.99 -6.89 -4.80
N ARG A 100 -17.01 -6.73 -6.12
CA ARG A 100 -16.00 -5.99 -6.89
C ARG A 100 -16.23 -4.48 -6.78
N GLN A 101 -15.60 -3.86 -5.80
CA GLN A 101 -15.75 -2.42 -5.51
C GLN A 101 -14.40 -1.67 -5.51
N GLU A 102 -13.33 -2.28 -6.03
CA GLU A 102 -12.00 -1.67 -6.10
C GLU A 102 -12.01 -0.35 -6.87
N CYS A 103 -12.82 -0.24 -7.92
CA CYS A 103 -12.96 0.99 -8.71
C CYS A 103 -13.55 2.13 -7.86
N ALA A 104 -14.59 1.85 -7.06
CA ALA A 104 -15.19 2.83 -6.17
C ALA A 104 -14.17 3.31 -5.12
N TRP A 105 -13.38 2.39 -4.57
CA TRP A 105 -12.34 2.72 -3.60
C TRP A 105 -11.11 3.41 -4.20
N ALA A 106 -10.78 3.15 -5.47
CA ALA A 106 -9.78 3.91 -6.21
C ALA A 106 -10.25 5.35 -6.45
N MET A 107 -11.50 5.54 -6.89
CA MET A 107 -12.10 6.86 -7.07
C MET A 107 -12.18 7.64 -5.76
N HIS A 108 -12.55 6.99 -4.66
CA HIS A 108 -12.53 7.62 -3.34
C HIS A 108 -11.13 8.13 -2.97
N ALA A 109 -10.07 7.37 -3.26
CA ALA A 109 -8.70 7.82 -3.01
C ALA A 109 -8.30 9.00 -3.89
N ILE A 110 -8.74 9.04 -5.17
CA ILE A 110 -8.52 10.18 -6.08
C ILE A 110 -9.16 11.46 -5.55
N SER A 111 -10.35 11.36 -4.95
CA SER A 111 -11.07 12.53 -4.42
C SER A 111 -10.50 13.08 -3.11
N SER A 112 -9.44 12.49 -2.56
CA SER A 112 -8.84 12.94 -1.30
C SER A 112 -8.02 14.23 -1.51
N PRO A 113 -8.00 15.18 -0.56
CA PRO A 113 -7.21 16.40 -0.69
C PRO A 113 -5.73 16.13 -0.95
N GLY A 114 -5.16 16.81 -1.96
CA GLY A 114 -3.76 16.64 -2.34
C GLY A 114 -3.43 15.33 -3.07
N ALA A 115 -4.43 14.49 -3.36
CA ALA A 115 -4.23 13.29 -4.15
C ALA A 115 -3.93 13.63 -5.62
N THR A 116 -2.95 12.93 -6.21
CA THR A 116 -2.64 13.04 -7.64
C THR A 116 -2.61 11.66 -8.29
N VAL A 117 -2.80 11.63 -9.62
CA VAL A 117 -2.65 10.44 -10.46
C VAL A 117 -1.28 10.52 -11.14
N PRO A 118 -0.23 9.91 -10.56
CA PRO A 118 1.14 10.04 -11.08
C PRO A 118 1.36 9.27 -12.38
N VAL A 119 0.60 8.19 -12.58
CA VAL A 119 0.68 7.34 -13.77
C VAL A 119 -0.74 7.03 -14.26
N PRO A 120 -1.18 7.62 -15.39
CA PRO A 120 -2.46 7.31 -15.98
C PRO A 120 -2.58 5.81 -16.28
N ARG A 121 -3.78 5.29 -16.07
CA ARG A 121 -4.19 3.90 -16.35
C ARG A 121 -3.44 2.82 -15.54
N PHE A 122 -2.69 3.22 -14.51
CA PHE A 122 -1.94 2.28 -13.68
C PHE A 122 -2.87 1.33 -12.93
N GLY A 123 -2.75 0.04 -13.25
CA GLY A 123 -3.52 -1.03 -12.58
C GLY A 123 -5.02 -1.03 -12.89
N SER A 124 -5.45 -0.31 -13.93
CA SER A 124 -6.85 -0.16 -14.33
C SER A 124 -7.10 -0.63 -15.76
N SER A 125 -6.29 -1.58 -16.27
CA SER A 125 -6.34 -2.04 -17.66
C SER A 125 -7.68 -2.68 -18.05
N ASP A 126 -8.40 -3.25 -17.09
CA ASP A 126 -9.69 -3.92 -17.23
C ASP A 126 -10.90 -3.04 -16.87
N CYS A 127 -10.67 -1.77 -16.51
CA CYS A 127 -11.73 -0.83 -16.16
C CYS A 127 -11.48 0.56 -16.77
N ARG A 128 -12.40 1.51 -16.56
CA ARG A 128 -12.29 2.88 -17.07
C ARG A 128 -11.75 3.90 -16.06
N CYS A 129 -11.28 3.44 -14.89
CA CYS A 129 -10.74 4.34 -13.87
C CYS A 129 -9.52 5.12 -14.40
N PRO A 130 -9.30 6.36 -13.93
CA PRO A 130 -8.11 7.14 -14.29
C PRO A 130 -6.83 6.40 -13.91
N ALA A 131 -6.77 5.85 -12.69
CA ALA A 131 -5.74 4.92 -12.23
C ALA A 131 -6.21 4.26 -10.93
N HIS A 132 -5.54 3.16 -10.55
CA HIS A 132 -5.66 2.56 -9.22
C HIS A 132 -4.47 2.89 -8.32
N LEU A 133 -3.43 3.55 -8.86
CA LEU A 133 -2.29 4.09 -8.12
C LEU A 133 -2.45 5.60 -7.93
N ILE A 134 -2.54 6.02 -6.67
CA ILE A 134 -2.76 7.42 -6.28
C ILE A 134 -1.58 7.86 -5.41
N ARG A 135 -1.05 9.06 -5.62
CA ARG A 135 -0.04 9.66 -4.73
C ARG A 135 -0.74 10.59 -3.75
N CYS A 136 -0.39 10.51 -2.47
CA CYS A 136 -0.97 11.32 -1.37
C CYS A 136 0.01 12.37 -0.81
N GLY A 137 1.14 12.61 -1.49
CA GLY A 137 2.21 13.45 -0.95
C GLY A 137 2.82 12.80 0.29
N ASP A 138 3.04 13.57 1.34
CA ASP A 138 3.58 13.07 2.62
C ASP A 138 2.47 12.70 3.62
N GLN A 139 1.21 12.75 3.19
CA GLN A 139 0.08 12.39 4.04
C GLN A 139 -0.08 10.88 4.10
N TYR A 140 -0.18 10.35 5.31
CA TYR A 140 -0.46 8.94 5.57
C TYR A 140 -1.96 8.72 5.80
N PRO A 141 -2.72 8.29 4.78
CA PRO A 141 -4.17 8.15 4.92
C PRO A 141 -4.50 6.95 5.80
N PRO A 142 -5.38 7.10 6.82
CA PRO A 142 -5.90 5.96 7.54
C PRO A 142 -6.73 5.06 6.61
N PRO A 143 -6.87 3.77 6.94
CA PRO A 143 -7.84 2.91 6.27
C PRO A 143 -9.25 3.49 6.43
N PRO A 144 -10.13 3.33 5.44
CA PRO A 144 -11.54 3.64 5.61
C PRO A 144 -12.15 2.84 6.77
N VAL A 145 -13.25 3.35 7.34
CA VAL A 145 -13.98 2.65 8.42
C VAL A 145 -14.35 1.24 7.97
N GLY A 146 -14.12 0.26 8.86
CA GLY A 146 -14.42 -1.15 8.60
C GLY A 146 -13.33 -1.93 7.85
N TRP A 147 -12.24 -1.28 7.44
CA TRP A 147 -11.09 -1.98 6.85
C TRP A 147 -10.10 -2.41 7.95
N ALA A 148 -9.61 -3.64 7.85
CA ALA A 148 -8.53 -4.12 8.70
C ALA A 148 -7.19 -3.53 8.26
N ARG A 149 -6.26 -3.40 9.20
CA ARG A 149 -4.93 -2.83 8.98
C ARG A 149 -3.84 -3.87 9.27
N LEU A 150 -2.93 -4.02 8.33
CA LEU A 150 -1.77 -4.90 8.43
C LEU A 150 -0.49 -4.09 8.30
N ARG A 151 0.33 -3.99 9.34
CA ARG A 151 1.65 -3.35 9.22
C ARG A 151 2.67 -4.35 8.69
N VAL A 152 3.48 -3.91 7.73
CA VAL A 152 4.50 -4.75 7.09
C VAL A 152 5.88 -4.44 7.67
N ASP A 153 6.16 -3.16 7.93
CA ASP A 153 7.39 -2.68 8.57
C ASP A 153 7.05 -1.78 9.79
N SER A 154 7.91 -1.77 10.82
CA SER A 154 7.84 -0.81 11.94
C SER A 154 9.16 -0.02 12.04
N PRO A 155 9.19 1.31 12.30
CA PRO A 155 8.11 2.31 12.29
C PRO A 155 8.10 3.16 11.01
N LEU A 156 6.96 3.84 10.77
CA LEU A 156 6.84 4.91 9.77
C LEU A 156 7.91 5.99 10.03
N PRO A 157 8.39 6.72 9.00
CA PRO A 157 8.99 8.03 9.25
C PRO A 157 7.98 8.89 10.03
N PRO A 158 8.44 9.71 11.02
CA PRO A 158 7.54 10.63 11.69
C PRO A 158 6.81 11.45 10.63
N ALA A 159 5.49 11.62 10.80
CA ALA A 159 4.73 12.54 9.97
C ALA A 159 5.48 13.87 10.02
N THR A 160 6.07 14.30 8.91
CA THR A 160 6.69 15.61 8.82
C THR A 160 5.59 16.60 9.13
N GLU A 161 5.70 17.24 10.29
CA GLU A 161 5.07 18.53 10.53
C GLU A 161 5.36 19.38 9.29
N GLY A 162 4.31 19.95 8.70
CA GLY A 162 4.46 20.82 7.54
C GLY A 162 5.46 21.95 7.84
N PRO A 163 5.95 22.67 6.82
CA PRO A 163 6.88 23.76 7.06
C PRO A 163 6.24 24.75 8.04
N VAL A 164 6.75 24.78 9.28
CA VAL A 164 6.65 25.94 10.14
C VAL A 164 7.30 27.05 9.35
N ALA A 165 6.46 27.95 8.84
CA ALA A 165 6.89 29.19 8.25
C ALA A 165 7.85 29.87 9.24
N ALA A 166 9.13 29.94 8.88
CA ALA A 166 10.03 30.88 9.51
C ALA A 166 9.50 32.28 9.19
N ALA A 167 9.16 33.00 10.26
CA ALA A 167 8.79 34.41 10.24
C ALA A 167 9.90 35.27 9.60
N PRO A 168 9.58 36.48 9.09
CA PRO A 168 10.48 37.61 9.26
C PRO A 168 10.50 38.09 10.72
#